data_AF-A0A3D0LGB2-F1
#
_entry.id   AF-A0A3D0LGB2-F1
#
_cell.length_a   1.000
_cell.length_b   1.000
_cell.length_c   1.000
_cell.angle_alpha   90.00
_cell.angle_beta   90.00
_cell.angle_gamma   90.00
#
_symmetry.space_group_name_H-M   'P 1'
#
loop_
_entity.id
_entity.type
_entity.pdbx_description
1 polymer ?
#
loop_
_entity_poly.entity_id
_entity_poly.type
_entity_poly.pdbx_seq_one_letter_code
_entity_poly.pdbx_strand_id
1 'polypeptide(L)' 'MVNFKIGILGTGCIAEKVADTIAKLDSFEVYAVASRDAEKAAAFAEKFEIKKSYGSYEELVQDSEVELVYVA' A
#
# COMPACT_ATOMS: atom_id res chain seq x y z
N MET A 1 14.25 15.15 -5.22
CA MET A 1 13.93 14.11 -4.22
C MET A 1 13.15 13.05 -4.96
N VAL A 2 13.60 11.80 -4.95
CA VAL A 2 12.91 10.71 -5.67
C VAL A 2 11.86 10.17 -4.71
N ASN A 3 10.58 10.23 -5.08
CA ASN A 3 9.48 9.77 -4.25
C ASN A 3 8.83 8.59 -4.95
N PHE A 4 9.19 7.37 -4.54
CA PHE A 4 8.66 6.16 -5.15
C PHE A 4 7.29 5.82 -4.57
N LYS A 5 6.31 5.60 -5.44
CA LYS A 5 4.96 5.16 -5.05
C LYS A 5 4.93 3.65 -4.85
N ILE A 6 4.79 3.23 -3.60
CA ILE A 6 4.71 1.81 -3.23
C ILE A 6 3.25 1.37 -3.10
N GLY A 7 2.93 0.25 -3.72
CA GLY A 7 1.73 -0.54 -3.50
C GLY A 7 1.98 -1.70 -2.54
N ILE A 8 1.14 -1.89 -1.53
CA ILE A 8 1.25 -3.00 -0.59
C ILE A 8 0.18 -4.05 -0.91
N LEU A 9 0.59 -5.27 -1.23
CA LEU A 9 -0.30 -6.43 -1.33
C LEU A 9 -0.27 -7.21 -0.02
N GLY A 10 -1.41 -7.21 0.66
CA GLY A 10 -1.60 -7.89 1.94
C GLY A 10 -1.71 -6.92 3.09
N THR A 11 -2.71 -7.16 3.95
CA THR A 11 -2.99 -6.36 5.16
C THR A 11 -2.64 -7.16 6.41
N GLY A 12 -1.43 -7.73 6.43
CA GLY A 12 -0.91 -8.49 7.56
C GLY A 12 -0.21 -7.60 8.60
N CYS A 13 0.14 -8.17 9.75
CA CYS A 13 0.84 -7.44 10.82
C CYS A 13 2.23 -6.92 10.38
N ILE A 14 2.88 -7.61 9.43
CA ILE A 14 4.14 -7.18 8.83
C ILE A 14 3.91 -5.98 7.89
N ALA A 15 2.84 -6.02 7.10
CA ALA A 15 2.48 -4.92 6.21
C ALA A 15 2.26 -3.61 6.99
N GLU A 16 1.63 -3.68 8.17
CA GLU A 16 1.49 -2.51 9.07
C GLU A 16 2.84 -1.92 9.46
N LYS A 17 3.80 -2.76 9.86
CA LYS A 17 5.16 -2.30 10.21
C LYS A 17 5.89 -1.70 9.02
N VAL A 18 5.71 -2.29 7.84
CA VAL A 18 6.31 -1.81 6.60
C VAL A 18 5.72 -0.45 6.22
N ALA A 19 4.40 -0.29 6.27
CA ALA A 19 3.74 1.00 6.02
C ALA A 19 4.21 2.09 7.01
N ASP A 20 4.29 1.79 8.31
CA ASP A 20 4.81 2.70 9.34
C ASP A 20 6.28 3.08 9.09
N THR A 21 7.09 2.13 8.64
CA THR A 21 8.50 2.37 8.32
C THR A 21 8.63 3.23 7.07
N ILE A 22 7.85 2.94 6.02
CA ILE A 22 7.85 3.70 4.77
C ILE A 22 7.38 5.13 5.01
N ALA A 23 6.35 5.34 5.85
CA ALA A 23 5.88 6.68 6.21
C ALA A 23 6.94 7.56 6.89
N LYS A 24 8.00 6.95 7.44
CA LYS A 24 9.15 7.65 8.04
C LYS A 24 10.30 7.90 7.06
N LEU A 25 10.22 7.37 5.84
CA LEU A 25 11.22 7.53 4.79
C LEU A 25 10.80 8.65 3.83
N ASP A 26 11.67 9.63 3.64
CA ASP A 26 11.40 10.80 2.78
C ASP A 26 11.41 10.48 1.26
N SER A 27 11.77 9.25 0.88
CA SER A 27 11.93 8.83 -0.52
C SER A 27 10.86 7.85 -1.00
N PHE A 28 9.90 7.50 -0.13
CA PHE A 28 8.90 6.49 -0.43
C PHE A 28 7.54 6.92 0.14
N GLU A 29 6.48 6.80 -0.68
CA GLU A 29 5.10 7.05 -0.28
C GLU A 29 4.31 5.75 -0.45
N VAL A 30 3.56 5.35 0.59
CA VAL A 30 2.58 4.27 0.45
C VAL A 30 1.38 4.83 -0.32
N TYR A 31 1.33 4.51 -1.62
CA TYR A 31 0.34 5.06 -2.53
C TYR A 31 -0.95 4.22 -2.56
N ALA A 32 -0.78 2.90 -2.57
CA ALA A 32 -1.87 1.95 -2.72
C ALA A 32 -1.74 0.77 -1.77
N VAL A 33 -2.87 0.19 -1.37
CA VAL A 33 -2.93 -1.10 -0.67
C VAL A 33 -3.96 -2.01 -1.32
N ALA A 34 -3.67 -3.30 -1.43
CA ALA A 34 -4.64 -4.29 -1.87
C ALA A 34 -4.68 -5.49 -0.93
N SER A 35 -5.85 -6.06 -0.75
CA SER A 35 -6.05 -7.27 0.03
C SER A 35 -7.20 -8.06 -0.57
N ARG A 36 -7.20 -9.39 -0.43
CA ARG A 36 -8.36 -10.22 -0.80
C ARG A 36 -9.64 -9.84 -0.04
N ASP A 37 -9.47 -9.20 1.11
CA ASP A 37 -10.52 -8.72 1.99
C ASP A 37 -10.61 -7.19 1.82
N ALA A 38 -11.54 -6.70 1.00
CA ALA A 38 -11.68 -5.28 0.68
C ALA A 38 -11.88 -4.40 1.93
N GLU A 39 -12.63 -4.89 2.94
CA GLU A 39 -12.79 -4.19 4.22
C GLU A 39 -11.47 -4.00 4.96
N LYS A 40 -10.59 -5.01 4.95
CA LYS A 40 -9.27 -4.87 5.58
C LYS A 40 -8.37 -3.91 4.81
N ALA A 41 -8.44 -3.92 3.47
CA ALA A 41 -7.70 -2.98 2.64
C ALA A 41 -8.16 -1.53 2.91
N ALA A 42 -9.46 -1.30 3.02
CA ALA A 42 -10.02 0.01 3.35
C ALA A 42 -9.61 0.48 4.75
N ALA A 43 -9.76 -0.38 5.77
CA ALA A 43 -9.37 -0.04 7.14
C ALA A 43 -7.86 0.25 7.27
N PHE A 44 -7.02 -0.46 6.51
CA PHE A 44 -5.59 -0.21 6.44
C PHE A 44 -5.30 1.14 5.76
N ALA A 45 -5.97 1.43 4.66
CA ALA A 45 -5.81 2.71 3.98
C ALA A 45 -6.24 3.89 4.84
N GLU A 46 -7.35 3.79 5.59
CA GLU A 46 -7.75 4.83 6.54
C GLU A 46 -6.72 5.00 7.67
N LYS A 47 -6.18 3.89 8.20
CA LYS A 47 -5.21 3.92 9.30
C LYS A 47 -3.89 4.58 8.93
N PHE A 48 -3.45 4.44 7.69
CA PHE A 48 -2.17 4.95 7.19
C PHE A 48 -2.33 6.11 6.20
N GLU A 49 -3.52 6.67 6.07
CA GLU A 49 -3.88 7.75 5.11
C GLU A 49 -3.43 7.46 3.67
N ILE A 50 -3.59 6.21 3.24
CA ILE A 50 -3.23 5.75 1.89
C ILE A 50 -4.28 6.23 0.89
N LYS A 51 -3.82 6.78 -0.24
CA LYS A 51 -4.71 7.35 -1.27
C LYS A 51 -5.64 6.33 -1.92
N LYS A 52 -5.16 5.10 -2.18
CA LYS A 52 -5.94 4.06 -2.86
C LYS A 52 -5.96 2.76 -2.06
N SER A 53 -7.14 2.15 -1.98
CA SER A 53 -7.32 0.78 -1.49
C SER A 53 -8.06 -0.05 -2.52
N TYR A 54 -7.64 -1.31 -2.65
CA TYR A 54 -8.17 -2.25 -3.63
C TYR A 54 -8.59 -3.56 -2.95
N GLY A 55 -9.70 -4.12 -3.42
CA GLY A 55 -10.17 -5.45 -2.99
C GLY A 55 -9.55 -6.61 -3.78
N SER A 56 -8.74 -6.29 -4.80
CA SER A 56 -8.10 -7.26 -5.68
C SER A 56 -6.64 -6.88 -5.91
N TYR A 57 -5.76 -7.88 -5.91
CA TYR A 57 -4.35 -7.65 -6.20
C TYR A 57 -4.12 -7.21 -7.65
N GLU A 58 -4.95 -7.69 -8.59
CA GLU A 58 -4.90 -7.30 -10.00
C GLU A 58 -5.14 -5.81 -10.19
N GLU A 59 -6.12 -5.21 -9.49
CA GLU A 59 -6.42 -3.78 -9.62
C GLU A 59 -5.24 -2.90 -9.20
N LEU A 60 -4.51 -3.29 -8.15
CA LEU A 60 -3.32 -2.55 -7.71
C LEU A 60 -2.17 -2.71 -8.71
N VAL A 61 -1.95 -3.91 -9.25
CA VAL A 61 -0.88 -4.15 -10.24
C VAL A 61 -1.19 -3.47 -11.58
N GLN A 62 -2.46 -3.27 -11.91
CA GLN A 62 -2.86 -2.50 -13.10
C GLN A 62 -2.74 -0.99 -12.92
N ASP A 63 -2.54 -0.50 -11.69
CA ASP A 63 -2.36 0.92 -11.44
C ASP A 63 -0.98 1.37 -11.91
N SER A 64 -0.95 2.18 -12.98
CA SER A 64 0.29 2.67 -13.59
C SER A 64 1.02 3.71 -12.74
N GLU A 65 0.43 4.17 -11.63
CA GLU A 65 1.12 5.06 -10.70
C GLU A 65 1.90 4.29 -9.64
N VAL A 66 1.64 2.99 -9.46
CA VAL A 66 2.41 2.15 -8.54
C VAL A 66 3.74 1.78 -9.21
N GLU A 67 4.85 2.22 -8.61
CA GLU A 67 6.19 1.98 -9.13
C GLU A 67 6.83 0.73 -8.52
N LEU A 68 6.47 0.40 -7.28
CA LEU A 68 6.94 -0.78 -6.56
C LEU A 68 5.80 -1.48 -5.86
N VAL A 69 5.86 -2.80 -5.80
CA VAL A 69 4.88 -3.61 -5.09
C VAL A 69 5.57 -4.41 -3.99
N TYR A 70 5.11 -4.25 -2.75
CA TYR A 70 5.50 -5.07 -1.62
C TYR A 70 4.47 -6.18 -1.42
N VAL A 71 4.90 -7.44 -1.46
CA VAL A 71 4.03 -8.61 -1.28
C VAL A 71 4.30 -9.22 0.09
N ALA A 72 3.29 -9.21 0.96
CA ALA A 72 3.34 -9.69 2.34
C ALA A 72 2.70 -11.08 2.52
#